data_AF-A0A257Z4K1-F1
#
_entry.id   AF-A0A257Z4K1-F1
#
_cell.length_a   1.000
_cell.length_b   1.000
_cell.length_c   1.000
_cell.angle_alpha   90.00
_cell.angle_beta   90.00
_cell.angle_gamma   90.00
#
_symmetry.space_group_name_H-M   'P 1'
#
loop_
_entity.id
_entity.type
_entity.pdbx_description
1 polymer ?
#
loop_
_entity_poly.entity_id
_entity_poly.type
_entity_poly.pdbx_seq_one_letter_code
_entity_poly.pdbx_strand_id
1 'polypeptide(L)'
;MTAWEVINPKGAHAIAAGVDAPVEITVRGSTGYYCAGMNKQATIRIKGSAGPGVAENMMSGTVIIDGDASQYAGATGRGGLLVIKGNASSRCGISMKGIEIVVHGNIGHMSCFMAQSGTVLVLGNAGEALGDSLYEARIFVRGSVKSLGADCIEKEMRDEHFQIVEDLLRRGEADGKARPEEFRRYGSARKLYTFNIDNAAAY
;
A
#
# COMPACT_ATOMS: atom_id res chain seq x y z
N MET A 1 10.17 -3.80 24.93
CA MET A 1 9.63 -4.44 23.72
C MET A 1 10.57 -5.56 23.34
N THR A 2 10.07 -6.76 23.05
CA THR A 2 10.92 -7.91 22.69
C THR A 2 11.30 -7.82 21.22
N ALA A 3 12.60 -7.92 20.92
CA ALA A 3 13.14 -7.87 19.56
C ALA A 3 13.58 -9.25 19.09
N TRP A 4 13.19 -9.60 17.86
CA TRP A 4 13.52 -10.87 17.20
C TRP A 4 14.23 -10.62 15.88
N GLU A 5 15.10 -11.55 15.48
CA GLU A 5 15.76 -11.51 14.19
C GLU A 5 15.57 -12.81 13.42
N VAL A 6 15.30 -12.68 12.12
CA VAL A 6 15.34 -13.80 11.16
C VAL A 6 16.55 -13.57 10.27
N ILE A 7 17.58 -14.41 10.44
CA ILE A 7 18.85 -14.29 9.73
C ILE A 7 18.85 -15.24 8.53
N ASN A 8 19.31 -14.75 7.37
CA ASN A 8 19.44 -15.53 6.14
C ASN A 8 18.13 -16.26 5.77
N PRO A 9 17.05 -15.50 5.48
CA PRO A 9 15.73 -16.07 5.20
C PRO A 9 15.69 -16.96 3.94
N LYS A 10 16.69 -16.86 3.04
CA LYS A 10 16.77 -17.61 1.78
C LYS A 10 15.48 -17.58 0.95
N GLY A 11 14.74 -16.47 0.98
CA GLY A 11 13.46 -16.35 0.26
C GLY A 11 12.31 -17.17 0.87
N ALA A 12 12.40 -17.58 2.13
CA ALA A 12 11.34 -18.33 2.80
C ALA A 12 10.02 -17.54 2.85
N HIS A 13 8.92 -18.28 2.84
CA HIS A 13 7.56 -17.77 2.80
C HIS A 13 6.98 -17.59 4.20
N ALA A 14 5.92 -16.79 4.32
CA ALA A 14 5.11 -16.58 5.52
C ALA A 14 5.90 -16.18 6.78
N ILE A 15 7.10 -15.60 6.61
CA ILE A 15 7.89 -15.08 7.73
C ILE A 15 7.06 -13.99 8.44
N ALA A 16 6.97 -14.09 9.77
CA ALA A 16 6.23 -13.15 10.61
C ALA A 16 4.75 -12.96 10.19
N ALA A 17 4.12 -13.99 9.62
CA ALA A 17 2.69 -14.00 9.36
C ALA A 17 1.89 -14.23 10.66
N GLY A 18 0.74 -13.58 10.79
CA GLY A 18 -0.20 -13.77 11.91
C GLY A 18 0.30 -13.27 13.27
N VAL A 19 1.26 -12.34 13.29
CA VAL A 19 1.84 -11.85 14.54
C VAL A 19 0.84 -10.95 15.28
N ASP A 20 0.27 -11.49 16.36
CA ASP A 20 -0.63 -10.80 17.29
C ASP A 20 0.06 -10.59 18.65
N ALA A 21 1.23 -9.94 18.63
CA ALA A 21 1.97 -9.56 19.82
C ALA A 21 2.76 -8.25 19.58
N PRO A 22 2.96 -7.41 20.61
CA PRO A 22 3.68 -6.15 20.50
C PRO A 22 5.20 -6.39 20.52
N VAL A 23 5.71 -6.99 19.44
CA VAL A 23 7.12 -7.33 19.25
C VAL A 23 7.71 -6.62 18.04
N GLU A 24 9.03 -6.49 18.03
CA GLU A 24 9.76 -6.06 16.83
C GLU A 24 10.43 -7.27 16.18
N ILE A 25 10.33 -7.36 14.85
CA ILE A 25 10.94 -8.45 14.08
C ILE A 25 11.75 -7.85 12.94
N THR A 26 13.05 -8.13 12.90
CA THR A 26 13.91 -7.75 11.77
C THR A 26 14.25 -8.99 10.93
N VAL A 27 13.88 -8.97 9.66
CA VAL A 27 14.26 -9.99 8.68
C VAL A 27 15.48 -9.51 7.91
N ARG A 28 16.63 -10.17 8.13
CA ARG A 28 17.92 -9.83 7.52
C ARG A 28 18.08 -10.53 6.17
N GLY A 29 17.37 -10.02 5.16
CA GLY A 29 17.44 -10.47 3.77
C GLY A 29 16.07 -10.41 3.09
N SER A 30 16.01 -10.87 1.84
CA SER A 30 14.77 -10.90 1.06
C SER A 30 13.87 -12.08 1.44
N THR A 31 12.56 -11.88 1.37
CA THR A 31 11.54 -12.87 1.73
C THR A 31 10.76 -13.35 0.52
N GLY A 32 10.12 -14.51 0.64
CA GLY A 32 9.16 -15.00 -0.35
C GLY A 32 7.72 -14.55 -0.04
N TYR A 33 6.75 -15.42 -0.33
CA TYR A 33 5.32 -15.07 -0.32
C TYR A 33 4.78 -14.79 1.09
N TYR A 34 3.81 -13.88 1.18
CA TYR A 34 2.99 -13.62 2.38
C TYR A 34 3.77 -13.24 3.64
N CYS A 35 4.99 -12.72 3.50
CA CYS A 35 5.74 -12.20 4.65
C CYS A 35 4.92 -11.10 5.33
N ALA A 36 4.89 -11.10 6.67
CA ALA A 36 4.16 -10.14 7.49
C ALA A 36 2.63 -10.07 7.25
N GLY A 37 2.05 -11.05 6.54
CA GLY A 37 0.61 -11.13 6.34
C GLY A 37 -0.13 -11.30 7.67
N MET A 38 -1.35 -10.77 7.77
CA MET A 38 -2.18 -10.83 8.99
C MET A 38 -1.53 -10.22 10.25
N ASN A 39 -0.46 -9.42 10.11
CA ASN A 39 0.14 -8.72 11.25
C ASN A 39 -0.90 -7.81 11.94
N LYS A 40 -0.89 -7.80 13.27
CA LYS A 40 -1.83 -7.02 14.08
C LYS A 40 -1.13 -6.07 15.04
N GLN A 41 -0.04 -6.48 15.68
CA GLN A 41 0.58 -5.62 16.71
C GLN A 41 2.07 -5.36 16.48
N ALA A 42 2.73 -6.15 15.64
CA ALA A 42 4.18 -6.07 15.53
C ALA A 42 4.65 -4.94 14.61
N THR A 43 5.89 -4.52 14.85
CA THR A 43 6.68 -3.75 13.90
C THR A 43 7.66 -4.70 13.22
N ILE A 44 7.50 -4.91 11.92
CA ILE A 44 8.29 -5.86 11.13
C ILE A 44 9.13 -5.08 10.12
N ARG A 45 10.46 -5.26 10.15
CA ARG A 45 11.39 -4.61 9.22
C ARG A 45 12.08 -5.66 8.35
N ILE A 46 11.95 -5.54 7.03
CA ILE A 46 12.58 -6.42 6.04
C ILE A 46 13.77 -5.67 5.43
N LYS A 47 14.99 -6.14 5.73
CA LYS A 47 16.27 -5.59 5.22
C LYS A 47 16.60 -6.09 3.81
N GLY A 48 15.60 -6.15 2.94
CA GLY A 48 15.67 -6.68 1.59
C GLY A 48 14.35 -6.43 0.85
N SER A 49 14.10 -7.20 -0.20
CA SER A 49 12.84 -7.16 -0.96
C SER A 49 11.87 -8.23 -0.47
N ALA A 50 10.57 -8.04 -0.73
CA ALA A 50 9.54 -9.01 -0.35
C ALA A 50 8.79 -9.58 -1.56
N GLY A 51 8.54 -10.88 -1.52
CA GLY A 51 7.74 -11.59 -2.52
C GLY A 51 6.24 -11.25 -2.48
N PRO A 52 5.46 -11.89 -3.37
CA PRO A 52 4.02 -11.68 -3.50
C PRO A 52 3.24 -11.73 -2.18
N GLY A 53 2.26 -10.82 -2.02
CA GLY A 53 1.32 -10.81 -0.89
C GLY A 53 1.93 -10.34 0.44
N VAL A 54 3.04 -9.60 0.42
CA VAL A 54 3.60 -9.02 1.64
C VAL A 54 2.57 -8.13 2.35
N ALA A 55 2.45 -8.30 3.67
CA ALA A 55 1.46 -7.62 4.51
C ALA A 55 -0.01 -7.81 4.05
N GLU A 56 -0.29 -8.89 3.32
CA GLU A 56 -1.67 -9.24 2.97
C GLU A 56 -2.53 -9.43 4.21
N ASN A 57 -3.73 -8.90 4.18
CA ASN A 57 -4.70 -8.96 5.27
C ASN A 57 -4.12 -8.43 6.59
N MET A 58 -3.21 -7.46 6.57
CA MET A 58 -2.71 -6.81 7.79
C MET A 58 -3.86 -6.11 8.53
N MET A 59 -3.95 -6.35 9.84
CA MET A 59 -5.01 -5.80 10.70
C MET A 59 -4.62 -4.45 11.30
N SER A 60 -3.37 -4.35 11.76
CA SER A 60 -2.74 -3.15 12.33
C SER A 60 -1.24 -3.38 12.50
N GLY A 61 -0.52 -2.50 13.18
CA GLY A 61 0.94 -2.57 13.34
C GLY A 61 1.68 -1.89 12.19
N THR A 62 2.94 -2.26 11.97
CA THR A 62 3.77 -1.63 10.93
C THR A 62 4.67 -2.65 10.23
N VAL A 63 4.76 -2.56 8.90
CA VAL A 63 5.69 -3.35 8.08
C VAL A 63 6.51 -2.39 7.24
N ILE A 64 7.84 -2.49 7.29
CA ILE A 64 8.76 -1.61 6.54
C ILE A 64 9.72 -2.47 5.73
N ILE A 65 9.79 -2.21 4.43
CA ILE A 65 10.60 -2.93 3.45
C ILE A 65 11.66 -1.99 2.91
N ASP A 66 12.94 -2.32 3.08
CA ASP A 66 14.03 -1.47 2.58
C ASP A 66 14.21 -1.59 1.05
N GLY A 67 13.78 -2.71 0.45
CA GLY A 67 13.81 -2.95 -1.00
C GLY A 67 12.45 -2.83 -1.69
N ASP A 68 12.28 -3.60 -2.77
CA ASP A 68 11.05 -3.67 -3.57
C ASP A 68 10.04 -4.65 -2.98
N ALA A 69 8.77 -4.45 -3.32
CA ALA A 69 7.69 -5.39 -3.07
C ALA A 69 7.14 -5.94 -4.38
N SER A 70 6.92 -7.25 -4.42
CA SER A 70 6.31 -7.93 -5.57
C SER A 70 4.79 -7.66 -5.65
N GLN A 71 4.04 -8.45 -6.42
CA GLN A 71 2.61 -8.23 -6.61
C GLN A 71 1.83 -8.32 -5.28
N TYR A 72 0.68 -7.65 -5.23
CA TYR A 72 -0.30 -7.79 -4.13
C TYR A 72 0.17 -7.28 -2.76
N ALA A 73 1.18 -6.41 -2.71
CA ALA A 73 1.61 -5.79 -1.47
C ALA A 73 0.43 -5.07 -0.76
N GLY A 74 0.20 -5.40 0.52
CA GLY A 74 -0.89 -4.84 1.32
C GLY A 74 -2.30 -5.26 0.88
N ALA A 75 -2.43 -6.30 0.04
CA ALA A 75 -3.73 -6.79 -0.43
C ALA A 75 -4.68 -7.05 0.74
N THR A 76 -5.94 -6.63 0.61
CA THR A 76 -7.00 -6.82 1.63
C THR A 76 -6.71 -6.27 3.04
N GLY A 77 -5.63 -5.51 3.23
CA GLY A 77 -5.25 -4.95 4.53
C GLY A 77 -6.35 -4.07 5.13
N ARG A 78 -6.66 -4.28 6.39
CA ARG A 78 -7.75 -3.60 7.14
C ARG A 78 -7.26 -2.41 7.96
N GLY A 79 -5.96 -2.34 8.24
CA GLY A 79 -5.36 -1.24 9.00
C GLY A 79 -3.86 -1.39 9.16
N GLY A 80 -3.25 -0.43 9.84
CA GLY A 80 -1.79 -0.35 10.02
C GLY A 80 -1.07 0.31 8.85
N LEU A 81 0.25 0.31 8.92
CA LEU A 81 1.13 1.00 7.96
C LEU A 81 2.07 0.00 7.27
N LEU A 82 2.05 -0.01 5.93
CA LEU A 82 3.02 -0.67 5.08
C LEU A 82 3.90 0.38 4.40
N VAL A 83 5.21 0.31 4.60
CA VAL A 83 6.21 1.19 3.96
C VAL A 83 7.08 0.37 3.03
N ILE A 84 7.21 0.80 1.78
CA ILE A 84 8.03 0.18 0.74
C ILE A 84 9.01 1.24 0.23
N LYS A 85 10.30 1.09 0.54
CA LYS A 85 11.33 2.07 0.14
C LYS A 85 11.78 1.93 -1.32
N GLY A 86 11.52 0.79 -1.94
CA GLY A 86 11.64 0.58 -3.38
C GLY A 86 10.32 0.81 -4.12
N ASN A 87 10.10 0.01 -5.16
CA ASN A 87 8.88 -0.03 -5.96
C ASN A 87 7.94 -1.13 -5.45
N ALA A 88 6.65 -0.96 -5.69
CA ALA A 88 5.66 -2.03 -5.59
C ALA A 88 5.23 -2.47 -7.00
N SER A 89 5.13 -3.77 -7.23
CA SER A 89 4.67 -4.31 -8.51
C SER A 89 3.16 -4.12 -8.72
N SER A 90 2.54 -4.92 -9.57
CA SER A 90 1.12 -4.81 -9.89
C SER A 90 0.21 -5.07 -8.70
N ARG A 91 -0.98 -4.47 -8.75
CA ARG A 91 -2.06 -4.70 -7.77
C ARG A 91 -1.64 -4.41 -6.32
N CYS A 92 -0.73 -3.47 -6.12
CA CYS A 92 -0.43 -2.93 -4.79
C CYS A 92 -1.71 -2.34 -4.18
N GLY A 93 -2.05 -2.73 -2.95
CA GLY A 93 -3.28 -2.28 -2.27
C GLY A 93 -4.58 -2.83 -2.85
N ILE A 94 -4.55 -3.92 -3.63
CA ILE A 94 -5.79 -4.55 -4.17
C ILE A 94 -6.76 -4.94 -3.04
N SER A 95 -8.04 -4.56 -3.19
CA SER A 95 -9.11 -4.86 -2.23
C SER A 95 -8.84 -4.42 -0.79
N MET A 96 -7.97 -3.42 -0.58
CA MET A 96 -7.67 -2.87 0.74
C MET A 96 -8.92 -2.30 1.43
N LYS A 97 -8.96 -2.38 2.76
CA LYS A 97 -10.12 -2.05 3.61
C LYS A 97 -9.71 -1.22 4.83
N GLY A 98 -8.67 -0.40 4.71
CA GLY A 98 -8.26 0.53 5.75
C GLY A 98 -6.76 0.65 6.00
N ILE A 99 -5.93 -0.22 5.40
CA ILE A 99 -4.46 -0.10 5.52
C ILE A 99 -3.95 1.22 4.90
N GLU A 100 -2.85 1.73 5.43
CA GLU A 100 -2.07 2.81 4.84
C GLU A 100 -0.81 2.24 4.18
N ILE A 101 -0.55 2.63 2.93
CA ILE A 101 0.60 2.15 2.16
C ILE A 101 1.41 3.34 1.67
N VAL A 102 2.70 3.38 1.98
CA VAL A 102 3.64 4.40 1.49
C VAL A 102 4.68 3.71 0.60
N VAL A 103 4.78 4.15 -0.66
CA VAL A 103 5.74 3.64 -1.63
C VAL A 103 6.67 4.77 -2.06
N HIS A 104 7.97 4.64 -1.79
CA HIS A 104 8.96 5.67 -2.14
C HIS A 104 9.25 5.67 -3.64
N GLY A 105 9.13 4.52 -4.30
CA GLY A 105 9.25 4.36 -5.74
C GLY A 105 7.90 4.39 -6.46
N ASN A 106 7.80 3.56 -7.51
CA ASN A 106 6.63 3.46 -8.37
C ASN A 106 5.68 2.34 -7.92
N ILE A 107 4.42 2.42 -8.36
CA ILE A 107 3.45 1.32 -8.27
C ILE A 107 3.08 0.78 -9.66
N GLY A 108 2.91 -0.53 -9.77
CA GLY A 108 2.59 -1.20 -11.04
C GLY A 108 1.12 -1.06 -11.48
N HIS A 109 0.79 -1.73 -12.59
CA HIS A 109 -0.57 -1.74 -13.16
C HIS A 109 -1.61 -2.31 -12.19
N MET A 110 -2.86 -1.87 -12.32
CA MET A 110 -4.03 -2.30 -11.53
C MET A 110 -3.85 -2.12 -10.01
N SER A 111 -2.94 -1.25 -9.59
CA SER A 111 -2.80 -0.89 -8.19
C SER A 111 -4.07 -0.20 -7.68
N CYS A 112 -4.43 -0.49 -6.43
CA CYS A 112 -5.67 -0.06 -5.79
C CYS A 112 -6.96 -0.59 -6.47
N PHE A 113 -6.88 -1.68 -7.25
CA PHE A 113 -8.07 -2.33 -7.80
C PHE A 113 -9.01 -2.77 -6.67
N MET A 114 -10.30 -2.43 -6.76
CA MET A 114 -11.31 -2.72 -5.74
C MET A 114 -10.98 -2.17 -4.34
N ALA A 115 -10.13 -1.14 -4.23
CA ALA A 115 -9.75 -0.58 -2.94
C ALA A 115 -10.95 0.11 -2.26
N GLN A 116 -11.31 -0.37 -1.07
CA GLN A 116 -12.55 0.01 -0.39
C GLN A 116 -12.36 1.20 0.54
N SER A 117 -11.29 1.20 1.33
CA SER A 117 -10.92 2.27 2.25
C SER A 117 -9.43 2.21 2.59
N GLY A 118 -8.92 3.25 3.25
CA GLY A 118 -7.49 3.41 3.56
C GLY A 118 -6.82 4.42 2.62
N THR A 119 -5.49 4.50 2.69
CA THR A 119 -4.72 5.51 1.96
C THR A 119 -3.48 4.89 1.30
N VAL A 120 -3.21 5.24 0.05
CA VAL A 120 -1.96 4.90 -0.64
C VAL A 120 -1.23 6.17 -1.04
N LEU A 121 0.01 6.33 -0.61
CA LEU A 121 0.90 7.44 -0.95
C LEU A 121 2.06 6.93 -1.81
N VAL A 122 2.24 7.51 -3.00
CA VAL A 122 3.25 7.09 -3.99
C VAL A 122 4.13 8.26 -4.36
N LEU A 123 5.41 8.19 -4.02
CA LEU A 123 6.40 9.24 -4.33
C LEU A 123 6.89 9.17 -5.77
N GLY A 124 6.70 8.04 -6.46
CA GLY A 124 6.98 7.88 -7.89
C GLY A 124 5.72 7.93 -8.76
N ASN A 125 5.74 7.15 -9.83
CA ASN A 125 4.67 7.06 -10.82
C ASN A 125 3.72 5.89 -10.52
N ALA A 126 2.52 5.95 -11.11
CA ALA A 126 1.56 4.86 -11.13
C ALA A 126 1.36 4.30 -12.56
N GLY A 127 1.27 2.97 -12.64
CA GLY A 127 1.01 2.25 -13.88
C GLY A 127 -0.43 2.40 -14.42
N GLU A 128 -0.80 1.50 -15.32
CA GLU A 128 -2.12 1.49 -15.98
C GLU A 128 -3.24 1.08 -15.02
N ALA A 129 -4.45 1.57 -15.29
CA ALA A 129 -5.68 1.23 -14.58
C ALA A 129 -5.59 1.47 -13.04
N LEU A 130 -5.03 2.61 -12.64
CA LEU A 130 -4.97 3.00 -11.23
C LEU A 130 -6.36 3.15 -10.63
N GLY A 131 -6.61 2.47 -9.50
CA GLY A 131 -7.87 2.59 -8.77
C GLY A 131 -9.06 2.02 -9.53
N ASP A 132 -8.87 1.01 -10.37
CA ASP A 132 -10.02 0.38 -11.04
C ASP A 132 -11.03 -0.13 -9.99
N SER A 133 -12.31 0.19 -10.17
CA SER A 133 -13.41 -0.14 -9.25
C SER A 133 -13.19 0.38 -7.83
N LEU A 134 -12.70 1.63 -7.70
CA LEU A 134 -12.41 2.27 -6.42
C LEU A 134 -13.68 2.60 -5.61
N TYR A 135 -13.60 2.46 -4.29
CA TYR A 135 -14.63 2.99 -3.37
C TYR A 135 -14.10 4.19 -2.58
N GLU A 136 -13.96 4.11 -1.25
CA GLU A 136 -13.64 5.26 -0.39
C GLU A 136 -12.13 5.40 -0.10
N ALA A 137 -11.29 4.56 -0.71
CA ALA A 137 -9.85 4.68 -0.57
C ALA A 137 -9.31 5.96 -1.23
N ARG A 138 -8.28 6.54 -0.61
CA ARG A 138 -7.60 7.76 -1.08
C ARG A 138 -6.24 7.39 -1.65
N ILE A 139 -5.94 7.87 -2.86
CA ILE A 139 -4.66 7.62 -3.50
C ILE A 139 -3.98 8.95 -3.76
N PHE A 140 -2.72 9.08 -3.37
CA PHE A 140 -1.88 10.25 -3.60
C PHE A 140 -0.68 9.84 -4.43
N VAL A 141 -0.48 10.51 -5.58
CA VAL A 141 0.65 10.23 -6.49
C VAL A 141 1.40 11.51 -6.76
N ARG A 142 2.72 11.50 -6.53
CA ARG A 142 3.60 12.63 -6.83
C ARG A 142 3.96 12.69 -8.31
N GLY A 143 4.28 11.54 -8.89
CA GLY A 143 4.66 11.42 -10.29
C GLY A 143 3.44 11.40 -11.23
N SER A 144 3.62 10.79 -12.39
CA SER A 144 2.54 10.64 -13.37
C SER A 144 1.72 9.37 -13.12
N VAL A 145 0.45 9.43 -13.52
CA VAL A 145 -0.45 8.27 -13.59
C VAL A 145 -0.66 7.93 -15.05
N LYS A 146 -0.31 6.70 -15.46
CA LYS A 146 -0.39 6.31 -16.88
C LYS A 146 -1.83 6.24 -17.40
N SER A 147 -2.73 5.61 -16.65
CA SER A 147 -4.18 5.63 -16.92
C SER A 147 -4.96 5.32 -15.65
N LEU A 148 -6.19 5.84 -15.58
CA LEU A 148 -7.12 5.54 -14.49
C LEU A 148 -7.96 4.32 -14.85
N GLY A 149 -8.34 3.56 -13.82
CA GLY A 149 -9.30 2.46 -13.95
C GLY A 149 -10.75 2.93 -13.93
N ALA A 150 -11.68 1.99 -14.05
CA ALA A 150 -13.11 2.30 -13.95
C ALA A 150 -13.44 2.93 -12.58
N ASP A 151 -14.33 3.91 -12.57
CA ASP A 151 -14.77 4.65 -11.38
C ASP A 151 -13.66 5.35 -10.58
N CYS A 152 -12.47 5.56 -11.16
CA CYS A 152 -11.40 6.36 -10.56
C CYS A 152 -11.29 7.71 -11.27
N ILE A 153 -11.28 8.80 -10.50
CA ILE A 153 -11.03 10.14 -11.03
C ILE A 153 -10.01 10.86 -10.17
N GLU A 154 -9.32 11.83 -10.77
CA GLU A 154 -8.64 12.85 -10.00
C GLU A 154 -9.65 13.67 -9.18
N LYS A 155 -9.25 14.06 -7.98
CA LYS A 155 -10.05 14.80 -7.03
C LYS A 155 -9.25 16.00 -6.52
N GLU A 156 -9.98 17.04 -6.14
CA GLU A 156 -9.41 18.24 -5.52
C GLU A 156 -8.58 17.92 -4.26
N MET A 157 -7.43 18.57 -4.13
CA MET A 157 -6.62 18.62 -2.90
C MET A 157 -7.15 19.71 -1.97
N ARG A 158 -7.20 19.43 -0.67
CA ARG A 158 -7.71 20.32 0.38
C ARG A 158 -6.80 20.20 1.60
N ASP A 159 -6.91 21.13 2.55
CA ASP A 159 -6.03 21.20 3.72
C ASP A 159 -5.92 19.88 4.49
N GLU A 160 -7.02 19.16 4.68
CA GLU A 160 -6.98 17.86 5.37
C GLU A 160 -6.20 16.79 4.58
N HIS A 161 -6.15 16.91 3.26
CA HIS A 161 -5.37 16.00 2.41
C HIS A 161 -3.88 16.29 2.48
N PHE A 162 -3.50 17.57 2.54
CA PHE A 162 -2.09 17.93 2.72
C PHE A 162 -1.57 17.44 4.07
N GLN A 163 -2.38 17.55 5.13
CA GLN A 163 -2.07 17.01 6.46
C GLN A 163 -1.92 15.47 6.45
N ILE A 164 -2.78 14.76 5.73
CA ILE A 164 -2.66 13.30 5.54
C ILE A 164 -1.34 12.95 4.85
N VAL A 165 -0.99 13.67 3.78
CA VAL A 165 0.25 13.42 3.03
C VAL A 165 1.48 13.72 3.90
N GLU A 166 1.49 14.83 4.64
CA GLU A 166 2.58 15.19 5.55
C GLU A 166 2.79 14.11 6.63
N ASP A 167 1.72 13.65 7.27
CA ASP A 167 1.80 12.59 8.28
C ASP A 167 2.33 11.27 7.69
N LEU A 168 1.87 10.88 6.50
CA LEU A 168 2.33 9.67 5.83
C LEU A 168 3.77 9.77 5.32
N LEU A 169 4.24 10.95 4.90
CA LEU A 169 5.64 11.16 4.58
C LEU A 169 6.52 10.93 5.81
N ARG A 170 6.12 11.47 6.97
CA ARG A 170 6.83 11.29 8.24
C ARG A 170 6.83 9.83 8.69
N ARG A 171 5.65 9.20 8.83
CA ARG A 171 5.54 7.81 9.30
C ARG A 171 6.09 6.79 8.30
N GLY A 172 6.05 7.13 7.01
CA GLY A 172 6.59 6.35 5.92
C GLY A 172 8.11 6.45 5.75
N GLU A 173 8.86 7.07 6.66
CA GLU A 173 10.31 7.30 6.53
C GLU A 173 10.70 8.01 5.22
N ALA A 174 9.83 8.93 4.77
CA ALA A 174 9.96 9.69 3.54
C ALA A 174 10.02 11.21 3.77
N ASP A 175 10.21 11.64 5.02
CA ASP A 175 10.40 13.03 5.37
C ASP A 175 11.58 13.65 4.58
N GLY A 176 11.38 14.87 4.10
CA GLY A 176 12.34 15.56 3.23
C GLY A 176 12.50 14.99 1.80
N LYS A 177 11.81 13.91 1.43
CA LYS A 177 11.87 13.36 0.05
C LYS A 177 10.88 14.00 -0.92
N ALA A 178 9.80 14.57 -0.41
CA ALA A 178 8.76 15.26 -1.17
C ALA A 178 7.99 16.19 -0.23
N ARG A 179 7.26 17.16 -0.80
CA ARG A 179 6.32 18.01 -0.06
C ARG A 179 4.87 17.67 -0.41
N PRO A 180 3.91 17.89 0.50
CA PRO A 180 2.50 17.58 0.26
C PRO A 180 1.91 18.21 -1.01
N GLU A 181 2.38 19.40 -1.40
CA GLU A 181 1.88 20.14 -2.57
C GLU A 181 2.30 19.52 -3.91
N GLU A 182 3.26 18.59 -3.89
CA GLU A 182 3.71 17.87 -5.09
C GLU A 182 2.77 16.71 -5.47
N PHE A 183 1.77 16.39 -4.64
CA PHE A 183 0.91 15.23 -4.84
C PHE A 183 -0.45 15.61 -5.45
N ARG A 184 -0.90 14.75 -6.37
CA ARG A 184 -2.27 14.74 -6.89
C ARG A 184 -3.07 13.67 -6.18
N ARG A 185 -4.36 13.90 -6.00
CA ARG A 185 -5.28 12.97 -5.32
C ARG A 185 -6.22 12.30 -6.29
N TYR A 186 -6.41 11.00 -6.09
CA TYR A 186 -7.36 10.18 -6.83
C TYR A 186 -8.31 9.48 -5.86
N GLY A 187 -9.55 9.29 -6.30
CA GLY A 187 -10.64 8.75 -5.49
C GLY A 187 -11.82 8.34 -6.36
N SER A 188 -12.76 7.59 -5.78
CA SER A 188 -13.89 7.07 -6.55
C SER A 188 -14.77 8.17 -7.16
N ALA A 189 -15.22 7.97 -8.39
CA ALA A 189 -16.27 8.79 -8.99
C ALA A 189 -17.66 8.51 -8.38
N ARG A 190 -17.78 7.45 -7.56
CA ARG A 190 -18.99 6.96 -6.90
C ARG A 190 -20.09 6.56 -7.88
N LYS A 191 -19.73 6.05 -9.05
CA LYS A 191 -20.68 5.61 -10.09
C LYS A 191 -21.01 4.12 -9.99
N LEU A 192 -20.13 3.31 -9.41
CA LEU A 192 -20.29 1.85 -9.33
C LEU A 192 -20.63 1.36 -7.91
N TYR A 193 -21.14 2.24 -7.04
CA TYR A 193 -21.46 1.88 -5.64
C TYR A 193 -22.71 0.99 -5.54
N THR A 194 -23.59 1.10 -6.52
CA THR A 194 -24.83 0.33 -6.61
C THR A 194 -24.94 -0.22 -8.02
N PHE A 195 -25.28 -1.51 -8.13
CA PHE A 195 -25.52 -2.13 -9.43
C PHE A 195 -26.58 -1.33 -10.21
N ASN A 196 -26.22 -0.89 -11.41
CA ASN A 196 -27.12 -0.22 -12.34
C ASN A 196 -26.94 -0.88 -13.70
N ILE A 197 -28.02 -1.42 -14.26
CA ILE A 197 -28.02 -2.17 -15.53
C ILE A 197 -27.55 -1.31 -16.70
N ASP A 198 -27.77 0.01 -16.64
CA ASP A 198 -27.33 0.96 -17.66
C ASP A 198 -25.80 1.13 -17.69
N ASN A 199 -25.12 0.78 -16.58
CA ASN A 199 -23.67 0.81 -16.45
C ASN A 199 -23.03 -0.57 -16.68
N ALA A 200 -23.77 -1.57 -17.20
CA ALA A 200 -23.28 -2.95 -17.36
C ALA A 200 -21.97 -3.08 -18.16
N ALA A 201 -21.72 -2.16 -19.10
CA ALA A 201 -20.49 -2.12 -19.91
C ALA A 201 -19.30 -1.43 -19.22
N ALA A 202 -19.50 -0.85 -18.04
CA ALA A 202 -18.50 -0.12 -17.26
C ALA A 202 -18.06 -0.85 -15.97
N TYR A 203 -18.64 -2.02 -15.68
CA TYR A 203 -18.15 -3.01 -14.71
C TYR A 203 -17.14 -3.95 -15.38
#